data_AF-A0A9N8EXX4-F1
#
_entry.id   AF-A0A9N8EXX4-F1
#
_cell.length_a   1.000
_cell.length_b   1.000
_cell.length_c   1.000
_cell.angle_alpha   90.00
_cell.angle_beta   90.00
_cell.angle_gamma   90.00
#
_symmetry.space_group_name_H-M   'P 1'
#
loop_
_entity.id
_entity.type
_entity.pdbx_description
1 polymer ?
#
loop_
_entity_poly.entity_id
_entity_poly.type
_entity_poly.pdbx_seq_one_letter_code
_entity_poly.pdbx_strand_id
1 'polypeptide(L)'
;MPPTQPPTTNPPTNPPTAPPLMRLTETPTSALTTTPTETPSMPPTQPPTTNPPTNPPTAPPLMLPTETPTSALPESPTWSPTQSPTWIPTQLPTYLPIINTKLDLETAIATWSSTGSSIYGPIGSWDVSRVTDFSNLFSWLETFNDDISGWQTGQVTNMAGMFADAYAFDQALSNWDVSRVTDMSYMFASVMLFDVPIFNQDLSSWDVSSVTNMNGMFYYAFDFDQNLCAWSGKIQSSAATVDMFYFSGCQYPSDPVFSLSTSTWSPLCSSFC
;
A
#
# COMPACT_ATOMS: atom_id res chain seq x y z
N MET A 1 -13.31 49.05 -58.51
CA MET A 1 -12.94 48.36 -57.25
C MET A 1 -13.13 49.36 -56.12
N PRO A 2 -13.99 49.12 -55.12
CA PRO A 2 -14.14 50.02 -53.97
C PRO A 2 -12.95 49.83 -53.00
N PRO A 3 -12.60 50.85 -52.19
CA PRO A 3 -11.50 50.74 -51.24
C PRO A 3 -11.86 49.82 -50.06
N THR A 4 -10.91 48.98 -49.68
CA THR A 4 -10.97 48.04 -48.56
C THR A 4 -11.02 48.77 -47.21
N GLN A 5 -12.01 48.44 -46.38
CA GLN A 5 -12.09 48.88 -44.98
C GLN A 5 -10.93 48.28 -44.15
N PRO A 6 -10.37 49.01 -43.17
CA PRO A 6 -9.37 48.47 -42.24
C PRO A 6 -10.01 47.54 -41.20
N PRO A 7 -9.23 46.62 -40.60
CA PRO A 7 -9.75 45.59 -39.72
C PRO A 7 -10.25 46.18 -38.39
N THR A 8 -11.42 45.72 -37.96
CA THR A 8 -12.01 46.03 -36.64
C THR A 8 -11.30 45.24 -35.55
N THR A 9 -10.69 45.93 -34.59
CA THR A 9 -10.13 45.32 -33.38
C THR A 9 -11.25 44.99 -32.39
N ASN A 10 -11.38 43.74 -31.99
CA ASN A 10 -12.29 43.34 -30.91
C ASN A 10 -11.82 43.92 -29.56
N PRO A 11 -12.73 44.39 -28.68
CA PRO A 11 -12.38 44.86 -27.35
C PRO A 11 -11.91 43.69 -26.46
N PRO A 12 -11.09 43.97 -25.42
CA PRO A 12 -10.55 42.94 -24.54
C PRO A 12 -11.67 42.24 -23.77
N THR A 13 -11.65 40.91 -23.78
CA THR A 13 -12.50 40.06 -22.96
C THR A 13 -12.10 40.21 -21.49
N ASN A 14 -13.03 40.66 -20.64
CA ASN A 14 -12.84 40.67 -19.19
C ASN A 14 -12.62 39.24 -18.66
N PRO A 15 -11.70 39.04 -17.69
CA PRO A 15 -11.52 37.75 -17.03
C PRO A 15 -12.76 37.38 -16.19
N PRO A 16 -13.00 36.07 -15.96
CA PRO A 16 -14.16 35.60 -15.23
C PRO A 16 -14.16 36.09 -13.78
N THR A 17 -15.30 36.63 -13.36
CA THR A 17 -15.57 37.10 -11.99
C THR A 17 -15.41 35.96 -10.98
N ALA A 18 -14.61 36.17 -9.95
CA ALA A 18 -14.46 35.22 -8.84
C ALA A 18 -15.81 35.00 -8.12
N PRO A 19 -16.11 33.76 -7.67
CA PRO A 19 -17.33 33.48 -6.90
C PRO A 19 -17.30 34.19 -5.54
N PRO A 20 -18.46 34.55 -4.97
CA PRO A 20 -18.54 35.31 -3.72
C PRO A 20 -18.04 34.47 -2.53
N LEU A 21 -17.19 35.09 -1.70
CA LEU A 21 -16.74 34.55 -0.41
C LEU A 21 -17.95 34.28 0.49
N MET A 22 -18.17 33.00 0.84
CA MET A 22 -19.10 32.66 1.93
C MET A 22 -18.52 33.18 3.25
N ARG A 23 -19.26 34.08 3.88
CA ARG A 23 -18.96 34.65 5.18
C ARG A 23 -19.25 33.58 6.24
N LEU A 24 -18.22 33.00 6.85
CA LEU A 24 -18.36 32.12 8.01
C LEU A 24 -19.00 32.93 9.14
N THR A 25 -20.21 32.55 9.55
CA THR A 25 -20.86 33.09 10.74
C THR A 25 -20.19 32.48 11.96
N GLU A 26 -19.52 33.32 12.75
CA GLU A 26 -19.01 32.98 14.07
C GLU A 26 -20.17 32.57 14.99
N THR A 27 -20.12 31.35 15.51
CA THR A 27 -20.97 30.90 16.62
C THR A 27 -20.39 31.41 17.93
N PRO A 28 -21.22 31.92 18.87
CA PRO A 28 -20.71 32.55 20.07
C PRO A 28 -20.16 31.53 21.07
N THR A 29 -18.95 31.84 21.54
CA THR A 29 -18.23 31.23 22.65
C THR A 29 -19.10 31.13 23.90
N SER A 30 -19.45 29.92 24.32
CA SER A 30 -20.04 29.67 25.63
C SER A 30 -18.94 29.23 26.60
N ALA A 31 -18.75 30.01 27.66
CA ALA A 31 -17.76 29.79 28.70
C ALA A 31 -17.99 28.45 29.41
N LEU A 32 -16.93 27.65 29.58
CA LEU A 32 -16.92 26.45 30.42
C LEU A 32 -16.52 26.83 31.84
N THR A 33 -17.47 26.70 32.75
CA THR A 33 -17.30 26.75 34.20
C THR A 33 -16.67 25.43 34.66
N THR A 34 -15.58 25.50 35.41
CA THR A 34 -14.88 24.35 36.00
C THR A 34 -15.72 23.69 37.11
N THR A 35 -15.98 22.39 37.00
CA THR A 35 -16.48 21.54 38.11
C THR A 35 -15.53 20.35 38.28
N PRO A 36 -15.29 19.87 39.52
CA PRO A 36 -14.19 18.94 39.80
C PRO A 36 -14.53 17.48 39.44
N THR A 37 -13.50 16.77 39.02
CA THR A 37 -13.45 15.35 38.65
C THR A 37 -13.88 14.43 39.80
N GLU A 38 -14.96 13.69 39.62
CA GLU A 38 -15.22 12.44 40.36
C GLU A 38 -14.64 11.25 39.58
N THR A 39 -13.88 10.42 40.29
CA THR A 39 -13.25 9.18 39.82
C THR A 39 -14.30 8.10 39.56
N PRO A 40 -14.35 7.42 38.40
CA PRO A 40 -15.27 6.32 38.19
C PRO A 40 -14.79 5.07 38.93
N SER A 41 -15.60 4.60 39.89
CA SER A 41 -15.41 3.36 40.62
C SER A 41 -15.91 2.17 39.77
N MET A 42 -15.07 1.17 39.56
CA MET A 42 -15.40 -0.07 38.85
C MET A 42 -16.45 -0.90 39.62
N PRO A 43 -17.44 -1.52 38.95
CA PRO A 43 -18.32 -2.49 39.60
C PRO A 43 -17.60 -3.84 39.82
N PRO A 44 -17.96 -4.61 40.87
CA PRO A 44 -17.31 -5.87 41.19
C PRO A 44 -17.61 -6.97 40.15
N THR A 45 -16.58 -7.73 39.82
CA THR A 45 -16.59 -8.92 38.96
C THR A 45 -17.40 -10.06 39.60
N GLN A 46 -18.39 -10.57 38.86
CA GLN A 46 -19.14 -11.78 39.21
C GLN A 46 -18.36 -13.03 38.74
N PRO A 47 -18.30 -14.12 39.53
CA PRO A 47 -17.60 -15.34 39.13
C PRO A 47 -18.35 -16.12 38.04
N PRO A 48 -17.66 -16.93 37.23
CA PRO A 48 -18.21 -17.55 36.04
C PRO A 48 -19.26 -18.63 36.38
N THR A 49 -20.42 -18.55 35.74
CA THR A 49 -21.44 -19.61 35.76
C THR A 49 -21.09 -20.69 34.74
N THR A 50 -20.91 -21.92 35.22
CA THR A 50 -20.67 -23.10 34.39
C THR A 50 -21.98 -23.60 33.79
N ASN A 51 -22.16 -23.47 32.47
CA ASN A 51 -23.23 -24.14 31.75
C ASN A 51 -22.92 -25.64 31.62
N PRO A 52 -23.88 -26.55 31.87
CA PRO A 52 -23.67 -27.99 31.69
C PRO A 52 -23.68 -28.38 30.19
N PRO A 53 -23.03 -29.50 29.83
CA PRO A 53 -22.90 -29.93 28.44
C PRO A 53 -24.25 -30.34 27.85
N THR A 54 -24.55 -29.80 26.67
CA THR A 54 -25.65 -30.23 25.81
C THR A 54 -25.33 -31.61 25.22
N ASN A 55 -26.14 -32.61 25.56
CA ASN A 55 -26.09 -33.93 24.93
C ASN A 55 -26.43 -33.81 23.42
N PRO A 56 -25.74 -34.56 22.53
CA PRO A 56 -26.13 -34.64 21.13
C PRO A 56 -27.43 -35.45 20.96
N PRO A 57 -28.23 -35.19 19.90
CA PRO A 57 -29.48 -35.87 19.68
C PRO A 57 -29.29 -37.35 19.30
N THR A 58 -30.13 -38.18 19.93
CA THR A 58 -30.29 -39.62 19.73
C THR A 58 -30.67 -39.96 18.29
N ALA A 59 -29.94 -40.91 17.68
CA ALA A 59 -30.29 -41.46 16.37
C ALA A 59 -31.61 -42.26 16.43
N PRO A 60 -32.51 -42.14 15.43
CA PRO A 60 -33.68 -43.00 15.33
C PRO A 60 -33.31 -44.42 14.81
N PRO A 61 -34.13 -45.44 15.14
CA PRO A 61 -33.78 -46.85 14.97
C PRO A 61 -33.80 -47.34 13.52
N LEU A 62 -32.91 -48.31 13.24
CA LEU A 62 -32.85 -49.07 11.99
C LEU A 62 -34.15 -49.84 11.77
N MET A 63 -34.88 -49.50 10.70
CA MET A 63 -35.91 -50.37 10.13
C MET A 63 -35.34 -51.14 8.96
N LEU A 64 -35.30 -52.46 9.10
CA LEU A 64 -34.98 -53.43 8.07
C LEU A 64 -36.26 -53.74 7.27
N PRO A 65 -36.24 -53.67 5.93
CA PRO A 65 -37.20 -54.40 5.12
C PRO A 65 -36.53 -55.60 4.45
N THR A 66 -37.03 -56.76 4.84
CA THR A 66 -36.91 -58.04 4.13
C THR A 66 -37.78 -57.97 2.88
N GLU A 67 -37.22 -58.02 1.68
CA GLU A 67 -37.93 -58.46 0.47
C GLU A 67 -36.93 -59.11 -0.50
N THR A 68 -37.35 -60.27 -1.01
CA THR A 68 -36.68 -61.27 -1.86
C THR A 68 -36.35 -60.81 -3.29
N PRO A 69 -35.40 -61.45 -4.00
CA PRO A 69 -34.93 -60.99 -5.30
C PRO A 69 -35.91 -61.39 -6.41
N THR A 70 -36.46 -60.41 -7.12
CA THR A 70 -37.19 -60.65 -8.38
C THR A 70 -36.27 -60.30 -9.55
N SER A 71 -35.91 -61.36 -10.28
CA SER A 71 -35.23 -61.34 -11.56
C SER A 71 -36.06 -60.60 -12.62
N ALA A 72 -35.57 -59.45 -13.09
CA ALA A 72 -35.90 -58.91 -14.40
C ALA A 72 -34.71 -58.12 -14.94
N LEU A 73 -34.16 -58.56 -16.07
CA LEU A 73 -33.15 -57.87 -16.85
C LEU A 73 -33.70 -56.53 -17.35
N PRO A 74 -33.06 -55.38 -17.10
CA PRO A 74 -33.28 -54.19 -17.91
C PRO A 74 -32.38 -54.23 -19.15
N GLU A 75 -32.99 -53.99 -20.29
CA GLU A 75 -32.33 -53.87 -21.59
C GLU A 75 -31.22 -52.81 -21.54
N SER A 76 -30.08 -53.15 -22.14
CA SER A 76 -28.89 -52.32 -22.24
C SER A 76 -29.20 -51.01 -22.98
N PRO A 77 -28.96 -49.82 -22.39
CA PRO A 77 -28.98 -48.59 -23.18
C PRO A 77 -27.80 -48.63 -24.17
N THR A 78 -28.08 -48.64 -25.46
CA THR A 78 -27.10 -48.49 -26.54
C THR A 78 -26.65 -47.03 -26.64
N TRP A 79 -25.94 -46.56 -25.62
CA TRP A 79 -25.21 -45.30 -25.73
C TRP A 79 -23.80 -45.57 -26.23
N SER A 80 -23.57 -45.28 -27.50
CA SER A 80 -22.22 -45.14 -28.04
C SER A 80 -21.53 -43.97 -27.33
N PRO A 81 -20.32 -44.13 -26.75
CA PRO A 81 -19.59 -42.99 -26.23
C PRO A 81 -19.13 -42.16 -27.43
N THR A 82 -19.87 -41.07 -27.71
CA THR A 82 -19.38 -39.98 -28.54
C THR A 82 -18.13 -39.45 -27.85
N GLN A 83 -17.00 -39.60 -28.55
CA GLN A 83 -15.65 -39.12 -28.25
C GLN A 83 -15.43 -38.50 -26.86
N SER A 84 -14.57 -39.14 -26.07
CA SER A 84 -13.95 -38.52 -24.90
C SER A 84 -13.52 -37.09 -25.25
N PRO A 85 -13.89 -36.06 -24.47
CA PRO A 85 -13.32 -34.75 -24.67
C PRO A 85 -11.82 -34.91 -24.46
N THR A 86 -11.06 -34.79 -25.53
CA THR A 86 -9.61 -34.71 -25.46
C THR A 86 -9.33 -33.44 -24.70
N TRP A 87 -9.18 -33.56 -23.38
CA TRP A 87 -8.54 -32.54 -22.57
C TRP A 87 -7.13 -32.42 -23.12
N ILE A 88 -6.96 -31.50 -24.06
CA ILE A 88 -5.65 -30.96 -24.39
C ILE A 88 -5.28 -30.21 -23.11
N PRO A 89 -4.24 -30.62 -22.37
CA PRO A 89 -3.71 -29.78 -21.31
C PRO A 89 -3.34 -28.47 -22.01
N THR A 90 -4.00 -27.37 -21.65
CA THR A 90 -3.56 -26.04 -22.07
C THR A 90 -2.08 -25.97 -21.71
N GLN A 91 -1.21 -26.04 -22.72
CA GLN A 91 0.22 -25.94 -22.52
C GLN A 91 0.42 -24.62 -21.79
N LEU A 92 0.86 -24.70 -20.53
CA LEU A 92 1.25 -23.52 -19.77
C LEU A 92 2.25 -22.77 -20.65
N PRO A 93 2.06 -21.46 -20.91
CA PRO A 93 2.97 -20.72 -21.78
C PRO A 93 4.39 -20.94 -21.27
N THR A 94 5.24 -21.54 -22.10
CA THR A 94 6.62 -21.91 -21.74
C THR A 94 7.54 -20.69 -21.63
N TYR A 95 6.97 -19.48 -21.61
CA TYR A 95 7.67 -18.23 -21.48
C TYR A 95 6.89 -17.34 -20.50
N LEU A 96 7.51 -17.04 -19.36
CA LEU A 96 6.99 -16.01 -18.46
C LEU A 96 6.92 -14.69 -19.22
N PRO A 97 5.87 -13.87 -19.04
CA PRO A 97 5.82 -12.56 -19.67
C PRO A 97 7.01 -11.71 -19.20
N ILE A 98 7.56 -10.91 -20.11
CA ILE A 98 8.70 -10.05 -19.79
C ILE A 98 8.20 -8.78 -19.12
N ILE A 99 8.85 -8.38 -18.03
CA ILE A 99 8.58 -7.13 -17.33
C ILE A 99 9.65 -6.10 -17.73
N ASN A 100 9.39 -5.32 -18.78
CA ASN A 100 10.36 -4.32 -19.26
C ASN A 100 9.89 -2.88 -19.05
N THR A 101 8.59 -2.68 -18.87
CA THR A 101 7.97 -1.36 -18.71
C THR A 101 7.20 -1.27 -17.40
N LYS A 102 6.93 -0.04 -16.95
CA LYS A 102 6.04 0.19 -15.82
C LYS A 102 4.68 -0.47 -16.01
N LEU A 103 4.11 -0.39 -17.22
CA LEU A 103 2.82 -1.00 -17.53
C LEU A 103 2.85 -2.53 -17.41
N ASP A 104 3.94 -3.18 -17.83
CA ASP A 104 4.10 -4.63 -17.66
C ASP A 104 4.13 -5.00 -16.18
N LEU A 105 4.86 -4.21 -15.37
CA LEU A 105 4.98 -4.43 -13.94
C LEU A 105 3.65 -4.20 -13.21
N GLU A 106 2.94 -3.11 -13.51
CA GLU A 106 1.60 -2.84 -12.99
C GLU A 106 0.60 -3.94 -13.37
N THR A 107 0.70 -4.46 -14.59
CA THR A 107 -0.15 -5.58 -15.05
C THR A 107 0.16 -6.87 -14.28
N ALA A 108 1.45 -7.15 -14.04
CA ALA A 108 1.86 -8.28 -13.22
C ALA A 108 1.34 -8.16 -11.79
N ILE A 109 1.54 -6.98 -11.17
CA ILE A 109 1.06 -6.68 -9.81
C ILE A 109 -0.46 -6.74 -9.74
N ALA A 110 -1.22 -6.22 -10.70
CA ALA A 110 -2.69 -6.27 -10.67
C ALA A 110 -3.24 -7.71 -10.57
N THR A 111 -2.45 -8.71 -10.95
CA THR A 111 -2.80 -10.13 -10.84
C THR A 111 -2.11 -10.86 -9.69
N TRP A 112 -1.23 -10.21 -8.91
CA TRP A 112 -0.31 -10.83 -7.95
C TRP A 112 -1.01 -11.79 -6.97
N SER A 113 -2.12 -11.34 -6.38
CA SER A 113 -2.87 -12.07 -5.34
C SER A 113 -3.82 -13.15 -5.87
N SER A 114 -3.86 -13.35 -7.19
CA SER A 114 -4.74 -14.34 -7.83
C SER A 114 -3.95 -15.27 -8.76
N THR A 115 -3.84 -14.90 -10.03
CA THR A 115 -3.23 -15.72 -11.08
C THR A 115 -1.78 -15.32 -11.37
N GLY A 116 -1.31 -14.21 -10.79
CA GLY A 116 0.01 -13.64 -11.04
C GLY A 116 1.15 -14.63 -10.77
N SER A 117 1.07 -15.39 -9.67
CA SER A 117 2.07 -16.41 -9.34
C SER A 117 2.17 -17.51 -10.41
N SER A 118 1.06 -17.89 -11.06
CA SER A 118 1.08 -18.88 -12.14
C SER A 118 1.59 -18.34 -13.48
N ILE A 119 1.49 -17.03 -13.69
CA ILE A 119 1.84 -16.37 -14.96
C ILE A 119 3.29 -15.86 -14.94
N TYR A 120 3.70 -15.24 -13.84
CA TYR A 120 4.98 -14.55 -13.68
C TYR A 120 5.93 -15.27 -12.72
N GLY A 121 5.47 -16.31 -12.03
CA GLY A 121 6.21 -16.93 -10.93
C GLY A 121 6.16 -16.12 -9.64
N PRO A 122 6.89 -16.54 -8.59
CA PRO A 122 6.97 -15.82 -7.32
C PRO A 122 7.47 -14.38 -7.52
N ILE A 123 6.84 -13.41 -6.86
CA ILE A 123 7.12 -11.98 -7.07
C ILE A 123 8.58 -11.60 -6.82
N GLY A 124 9.23 -12.20 -5.80
CA GLY A 124 10.65 -11.97 -5.52
C GLY A 124 11.61 -12.43 -6.63
N SER A 125 11.14 -13.22 -7.60
CA SER A 125 11.93 -13.73 -8.73
C SER A 125 11.76 -12.93 -10.03
N TRP A 126 10.93 -11.90 -10.03
CA TRP A 126 10.66 -11.09 -11.22
C TRP A 126 11.90 -10.28 -11.64
N ASP A 127 12.25 -10.33 -12.93
CA ASP A 127 13.26 -9.45 -13.50
C ASP A 127 12.64 -8.07 -13.79
N VAL A 128 12.86 -7.13 -12.87
CA VAL A 128 12.40 -5.73 -12.97
C VAL A 128 13.51 -4.78 -13.41
N SER A 129 14.69 -5.30 -13.80
CA SER A 129 15.94 -4.53 -13.99
C SER A 129 15.87 -3.44 -15.07
N ARG A 130 14.84 -3.47 -15.91
CA ARG A 130 14.61 -2.54 -17.02
C ARG A 130 13.58 -1.46 -16.73
N VAL A 131 12.81 -1.62 -15.67
CA VAL A 131 11.75 -0.67 -15.32
C VAL A 131 12.37 0.47 -14.51
N THR A 132 12.11 1.71 -14.94
CA THR A 132 12.70 2.91 -14.32
C THR A 132 11.74 3.64 -13.37
N ASP A 133 10.45 3.32 -13.41
CA ASP A 133 9.42 3.98 -12.62
C ASP A 133 8.63 2.95 -11.80
N PHE A 134 8.82 3.02 -10.48
CA PHE A 134 8.17 2.19 -9.46
C PHE A 134 7.10 2.97 -8.68
N SER A 135 6.73 4.16 -9.13
CA SER A 135 5.75 4.96 -8.40
C SER A 135 4.40 4.25 -8.30
N ASN A 136 3.86 4.24 -7.08
CA ASN A 136 2.56 3.67 -6.67
C ASN A 136 2.35 2.17 -6.94
N LEU A 137 3.40 1.39 -7.21
CA LEU A 137 3.26 -0.03 -7.58
C LEU A 137 2.48 -0.87 -6.57
N PHE A 138 2.72 -0.67 -5.27
CA PHE A 138 2.05 -1.37 -4.18
C PHE A 138 1.16 -0.45 -3.34
N SER A 139 0.86 0.74 -3.84
CA SER A 139 0.01 1.67 -3.12
C SER A 139 -1.38 1.06 -2.91
N TRP A 140 -1.90 1.17 -1.69
CA TRP A 140 -3.19 0.61 -1.25
C TRP A 140 -3.28 -0.93 -1.30
N LEU A 141 -2.17 -1.64 -1.50
CA LEU A 141 -2.15 -3.09 -1.36
C LEU A 141 -1.97 -3.46 0.12
N GLU A 142 -3.03 -3.27 0.90
CA GLU A 142 -3.07 -3.35 2.36
C GLU A 142 -2.47 -4.63 2.95
N THR A 143 -2.55 -5.75 2.21
CA THR A 143 -2.09 -7.08 2.64
C THR A 143 -0.76 -7.50 2.02
N PHE A 144 -0.15 -6.64 1.20
CA PHE A 144 1.11 -6.97 0.53
C PHE A 144 2.27 -6.99 1.52
N ASN A 145 2.96 -8.12 1.61
CA ASN A 145 4.17 -8.29 2.42
C ASN A 145 5.10 -9.38 1.85
N ASP A 146 5.03 -9.62 0.54
CA ASP A 146 5.88 -10.62 -0.11
C ASP A 146 7.32 -10.11 -0.25
N ASP A 147 8.30 -11.00 -0.09
CA ASP A 147 9.72 -10.68 -0.22
C ASP A 147 10.07 -10.22 -1.65
N ILE A 148 10.51 -8.96 -1.74
CA ILE A 148 11.01 -8.30 -2.95
C ILE A 148 12.45 -7.77 -2.77
N SER A 149 13.16 -8.25 -1.73
CA SER A 149 14.53 -7.83 -1.43
C SER A 149 15.53 -8.16 -2.56
N GLY A 150 15.19 -9.13 -3.41
CA GLY A 150 15.99 -9.55 -4.58
C GLY A 150 15.79 -8.74 -5.86
N TRP A 151 14.87 -7.76 -5.88
CA TRP A 151 14.62 -6.94 -7.07
C TRP A 151 15.84 -6.07 -7.45
N GLN A 152 16.14 -6.00 -8.75
CA GLN A 152 17.22 -5.16 -9.26
C GLN A 152 16.74 -3.73 -9.53
N THR A 153 16.99 -2.83 -8.58
CA THR A 153 16.47 -1.44 -8.62
C THR A 153 17.42 -0.41 -9.24
N GLY A 154 18.62 -0.81 -9.69
CA GLY A 154 19.67 0.13 -10.10
C GLY A 154 19.40 0.98 -11.35
N GLN A 155 18.26 0.79 -12.04
CA GLN A 155 17.78 1.68 -13.11
C GLN A 155 16.60 2.56 -12.68
N VAL A 156 16.05 2.36 -11.48
CA VAL A 156 14.86 3.05 -10.99
C VAL A 156 15.19 4.50 -10.67
N THR A 157 14.37 5.42 -11.16
CA THR A 157 14.48 6.86 -10.95
C THR A 157 13.31 7.42 -10.14
N ASN A 158 12.19 6.72 -10.07
CA ASN A 158 10.99 7.18 -9.36
C ASN A 158 10.41 6.05 -8.48
N MET A 159 10.27 6.30 -7.18
CA MET A 159 9.66 5.39 -6.19
C MET A 159 8.54 6.09 -5.41
N ALA A 160 8.01 7.21 -5.92
CA ALA A 160 6.98 7.99 -5.24
C ALA A 160 5.75 7.14 -4.91
N GLY A 161 5.31 7.15 -3.65
CA GLY A 161 4.14 6.43 -3.18
C GLY A 161 4.19 4.91 -3.35
N MET A 162 5.36 4.31 -3.60
CA MET A 162 5.46 2.88 -3.95
C MET A 162 4.75 1.95 -2.96
N PHE A 163 4.81 2.26 -1.66
CA PHE A 163 4.17 1.50 -0.57
C PHE A 163 3.20 2.37 0.25
N ALA A 164 2.69 3.47 -0.32
CA ALA A 164 1.72 4.32 0.36
C ALA A 164 0.46 3.50 0.72
N ASP A 165 0.09 3.51 2.00
CA ASP A 165 -1.04 2.74 2.56
C ASP A 165 -0.93 1.21 2.37
N ALA A 166 0.28 0.67 2.17
CA ALA A 166 0.54 -0.78 2.18
C ALA A 166 0.76 -1.29 3.62
N TYR A 167 -0.33 -1.35 4.41
CA TYR A 167 -0.23 -1.46 5.87
C TYR A 167 0.57 -2.66 6.40
N ALA A 168 0.49 -3.81 5.73
CA ALA A 168 1.18 -5.03 6.15
C ALA A 168 2.65 -5.11 5.70
N PHE A 169 3.13 -4.16 4.90
CA PHE A 169 4.45 -4.25 4.28
C PHE A 169 5.57 -3.94 5.28
N ASP A 170 6.47 -4.90 5.50
CA ASP A 170 7.62 -4.78 6.40
C ASP A 170 8.84 -5.60 5.92
N GLN A 171 9.00 -5.73 4.60
CA GLN A 171 10.12 -6.49 4.03
C GLN A 171 11.41 -5.69 4.02
N ALA A 172 12.54 -6.34 4.26
CA ALA A 172 13.85 -5.70 4.26
C ALA A 172 14.23 -5.20 2.85
N LEU A 173 14.57 -3.92 2.75
CA LEU A 173 14.96 -3.25 1.48
C LEU A 173 16.39 -2.70 1.48
N SER A 174 17.20 -3.04 2.49
CA SER A 174 18.55 -2.51 2.68
C SER A 174 19.52 -2.83 1.53
N ASN A 175 19.20 -3.85 0.70
CA ASN A 175 19.99 -4.26 -0.46
C ASN A 175 19.63 -3.53 -1.76
N TRP A 176 18.57 -2.71 -1.77
CA TRP A 176 18.17 -1.99 -2.97
C TRP A 176 19.18 -0.90 -3.34
N ASP A 177 19.54 -0.84 -4.63
CA ASP A 177 20.29 0.26 -5.19
C ASP A 177 19.32 1.39 -5.53
N VAL A 178 19.32 2.44 -4.71
CA VAL A 178 18.50 3.65 -4.89
C VAL A 178 19.32 4.86 -5.35
N SER A 179 20.58 4.65 -5.74
CA SER A 179 21.53 5.74 -6.07
C SER A 179 21.10 6.62 -7.25
N ARG A 180 20.13 6.16 -8.06
CA ARG A 180 19.56 6.89 -9.20
C ARG A 180 18.16 7.44 -8.97
N VAL A 181 17.55 7.15 -7.82
CA VAL A 181 16.20 7.58 -7.50
C VAL A 181 16.21 9.09 -7.24
N THR A 182 15.31 9.80 -7.90
CA THR A 182 15.14 11.26 -7.76
C THR A 182 13.89 11.64 -6.98
N ASP A 183 12.89 10.75 -6.91
CA ASP A 183 11.62 10.96 -6.20
C ASP A 183 11.28 9.75 -5.32
N MET A 184 11.18 10.00 -4.01
CA MET A 184 10.73 9.06 -2.96
C MET A 184 9.56 9.65 -2.16
N SER A 185 8.89 10.67 -2.69
CA SER A 185 7.78 11.32 -1.97
C SER A 185 6.70 10.32 -1.62
N TYR A 186 6.22 10.39 -0.37
CA TYR A 186 5.17 9.52 0.17
C TYR A 186 5.44 8.01 0.06
N MET A 187 6.68 7.56 -0.14
CA MET A 187 7.00 6.16 -0.44
C MET A 187 6.44 5.17 0.60
N PHE A 188 6.45 5.53 1.88
CA PHE A 188 5.93 4.75 3.01
C PHE A 188 4.86 5.52 3.80
N ALA A 189 4.18 6.46 3.16
CA ALA A 189 3.19 7.30 3.83
C ALA A 189 1.88 6.55 4.12
N SER A 190 1.15 7.04 5.13
CA SER A 190 -0.28 6.79 5.30
C SER A 190 -1.08 8.05 5.06
N VAL A 191 -2.19 7.96 4.33
CA VAL A 191 -3.21 9.01 4.29
C VAL A 191 -4.48 8.64 5.07
N MET A 192 -4.52 7.42 5.62
CA MET A 192 -5.64 6.89 6.40
C MET A 192 -5.36 6.99 7.91
N LEU A 193 -6.36 7.41 8.68
CA LEU A 193 -6.22 7.63 10.13
C LEU A 193 -6.41 6.37 10.98
N PHE A 194 -6.90 5.27 10.39
CA PHE A 194 -7.32 4.08 11.14
C PHE A 194 -6.40 2.88 10.95
N ASP A 195 -5.73 2.82 9.80
CA ASP A 195 -4.77 1.77 9.46
C ASP A 195 -3.41 2.44 9.23
N VAL A 196 -2.39 1.89 9.88
CA VAL A 196 -1.07 2.49 9.97
C VAL A 196 -0.06 1.54 9.33
N PRO A 197 0.82 2.02 8.43
CA PRO A 197 1.94 1.25 7.93
C PRO A 197 2.85 0.81 9.08
N ILE A 198 3.09 -0.51 9.15
CA ILE A 198 3.97 -1.11 10.17
C ILE A 198 5.46 -1.07 9.76
N PHE A 199 5.75 -0.53 8.58
CA PHE A 199 7.09 -0.54 7.99
C PHE A 199 8.12 0.10 8.93
N ASN A 200 9.11 -0.68 9.38
CA ASN A 200 10.19 -0.18 10.25
C ASN A 200 11.55 -0.83 9.93
N GLN A 201 11.84 -1.03 8.65
CA GLN A 201 13.09 -1.66 8.22
C GLN A 201 14.24 -0.65 8.10
N ASP A 202 15.46 -1.08 8.42
CA ASP A 202 16.67 -0.26 8.32
C ASP A 202 16.96 0.14 6.86
N LEU A 203 17.00 1.47 6.62
CA LEU A 203 17.31 2.09 5.33
C LEU A 203 18.63 2.88 5.33
N SER A 204 19.41 2.80 6.41
CA SER A 204 20.63 3.59 6.60
C SER A 204 21.70 3.37 5.51
N SER A 205 21.68 2.21 4.83
CA SER A 205 22.59 1.87 3.72
C SER A 205 22.28 2.61 2.42
N TRP A 206 21.08 3.18 2.26
CA TRP A 206 20.66 3.81 1.01
C TRP A 206 21.52 5.03 0.66
N ASP A 207 21.89 5.12 -0.62
CA ASP A 207 22.50 6.32 -1.18
C ASP A 207 21.43 7.27 -1.69
N VAL A 208 21.05 8.23 -0.85
CA VAL A 208 20.00 9.21 -1.15
C VAL A 208 20.52 10.48 -1.84
N SER A 209 21.77 10.50 -2.31
CA SER A 209 22.41 11.71 -2.84
C SER A 209 21.81 12.27 -4.13
N SER A 210 21.07 11.43 -4.88
CA SER A 210 20.34 11.83 -6.10
C SER A 210 18.90 12.25 -5.85
N VAL A 211 18.37 12.05 -4.63
CA VAL A 211 16.96 12.29 -4.34
C VAL A 211 16.71 13.79 -4.22
N THR A 212 15.71 14.26 -4.96
CA THR A 212 15.27 15.66 -5.00
C THR A 212 13.92 15.90 -4.34
N ASN A 213 13.15 14.83 -4.10
CA ASN A 213 11.85 14.89 -3.46
C ASN A 213 11.67 13.73 -2.50
N MET A 214 11.53 14.05 -1.21
CA MET A 214 11.24 13.15 -0.09
C MET A 214 10.05 13.65 0.73
N ASN A 215 9.23 14.54 0.15
CA ASN A 215 8.05 15.08 0.85
C ASN A 215 7.20 13.93 1.39
N GLY A 216 6.90 14.00 2.68
CA GLY A 216 6.07 13.01 3.36
C GLY A 216 6.52 11.55 3.23
N MET A 217 7.80 11.24 2.97
CA MET A 217 8.26 9.86 2.75
C MET A 217 7.80 8.87 3.84
N PHE A 218 7.78 9.31 5.10
CA PHE A 218 7.30 8.58 6.29
C PHE A 218 6.14 9.29 6.98
N TYR A 219 5.32 10.03 6.23
CA TYR A 219 4.16 10.76 6.74
C TYR A 219 3.17 9.77 7.38
N TYR A 220 2.85 9.96 8.68
CA TYR A 220 1.99 9.05 9.46
C TYR A 220 2.50 7.59 9.56
N ALA A 221 3.78 7.32 9.31
CA ALA A 221 4.39 6.01 9.53
C ALA A 221 4.79 5.86 11.00
N PHE A 222 3.81 5.65 11.89
CA PHE A 222 4.02 5.72 13.35
C PHE A 222 5.04 4.72 13.89
N ASP A 223 5.21 3.56 13.23
CA ASP A 223 6.17 2.55 13.65
C ASP A 223 7.59 2.84 13.14
N PHE A 224 7.76 3.74 12.18
CA PHE A 224 9.07 4.03 11.59
C PHE A 224 9.90 4.93 12.51
N ASP A 225 10.96 4.37 13.11
CA ASP A 225 11.84 5.04 14.06
C ASP A 225 13.35 4.80 13.81
N GLN A 226 13.70 4.34 12.59
CA GLN A 226 15.08 3.94 12.26
C GLN A 226 16.10 5.09 12.30
N ASN A 227 17.32 4.77 12.71
CA ASN A 227 18.44 5.71 12.65
C ASN A 227 18.93 5.89 11.20
N LEU A 228 18.78 7.11 10.67
CA LEU A 228 19.15 7.46 9.30
C LEU A 228 20.36 8.40 9.24
N CYS A 229 21.23 8.37 10.25
CA CYS A 229 22.29 9.37 10.37
C CYS A 229 23.28 9.31 9.20
N ALA A 230 23.40 8.16 8.56
CA ALA A 230 24.19 7.95 7.34
C ALA A 230 23.68 8.73 6.11
N TRP A 231 22.45 9.26 6.16
CA TRP A 231 21.88 10.15 5.13
C TRP A 231 22.29 11.62 5.35
N SER A 232 22.80 11.95 6.53
CA SER A 232 23.26 13.30 6.83
C SER A 232 24.36 13.74 5.87
N GLY A 233 24.19 14.90 5.26
CA GLY A 233 25.09 15.43 4.23
C GLY A 233 24.97 14.78 2.86
N LYS A 234 24.12 13.76 2.68
CA LYS A 234 23.77 13.19 1.37
C LYS A 234 22.50 13.83 0.80
N ILE A 235 21.52 14.16 1.65
CA ILE A 235 20.31 14.86 1.20
C ILE A 235 20.70 16.22 0.63
N GLN A 236 20.31 16.48 -0.62
CA GLN A 236 20.62 17.73 -1.29
C GLN A 236 19.94 18.90 -0.58
N SER A 237 20.60 20.04 -0.46
CA SER A 237 20.02 21.22 0.18
C SER A 237 18.80 21.80 -0.54
N SER A 238 18.60 21.42 -1.81
CA SER A 238 17.43 21.78 -2.62
C SER A 238 16.35 20.70 -2.63
N ALA A 239 16.58 19.56 -1.98
CA ALA A 239 15.58 18.50 -1.92
C ALA A 239 14.35 18.96 -1.13
N ALA A 240 13.17 18.61 -1.62
CA ALA A 240 11.93 18.86 -0.90
C ALA A 240 11.73 17.77 0.17
N THR A 241 11.70 18.17 1.43
CA THR A 241 11.64 17.28 2.62
C THR A 241 10.51 17.65 3.56
N VAL A 242 9.52 18.39 3.05
CA VAL A 242 8.37 18.86 3.82
C VAL A 242 7.61 17.66 4.38
N ASP A 243 7.33 17.71 5.68
CA ASP A 243 6.58 16.70 6.42
C ASP A 243 7.13 15.26 6.30
N MET A 244 8.41 15.09 5.93
CA MET A 244 9.03 13.79 5.69
C MET A 244 8.82 12.81 6.86
N PHE A 245 8.89 13.29 8.09
CA PHE A 245 8.74 12.52 9.33
C PHE A 245 7.48 12.89 10.13
N TYR A 246 6.56 13.69 9.57
CA TYR A 246 5.40 14.17 10.31
C TYR A 246 4.52 13.00 10.77
N PHE A 247 4.26 12.90 12.08
CA PHE A 247 3.59 11.76 12.73
C PHE A 247 4.23 10.39 12.44
N SER A 248 5.55 10.34 12.20
CA SER A 248 6.31 9.09 12.26
C SER A 248 6.68 8.72 13.71
N GLY A 249 7.34 7.58 13.90
CA GLY A 249 7.92 7.15 15.17
C GLY A 249 9.14 7.98 15.62
N CYS A 250 9.63 8.89 14.77
CA CYS A 250 10.77 9.75 15.08
C CYS A 250 10.50 10.71 16.24
N GLN A 251 11.42 10.81 17.18
CA GLN A 251 11.33 11.62 18.38
C GLN A 251 11.31 13.12 18.05
N TYR A 252 12.00 13.52 16.98
CA TYR A 252 12.10 14.92 16.54
C TYR A 252 11.74 15.06 15.06
N PRO A 253 10.45 15.04 14.68
CA PRO A 253 10.00 15.02 13.28
C PRO A 253 10.11 16.37 12.57
N SER A 254 11.25 17.05 12.71
CA SER A 254 11.56 18.30 12.02
C SER A 254 12.08 18.05 10.60
N ASP A 255 12.15 19.09 9.79
CA ASP A 255 12.67 19.00 8.43
C ASP A 255 14.19 18.71 8.46
N PRO A 256 14.66 17.60 7.83
CA PRO A 256 16.06 17.19 7.87
C PRO A 256 17.02 18.19 7.22
N VAL A 257 16.57 19.00 6.25
CA VAL A 257 17.45 19.95 5.52
C VAL A 257 17.76 21.20 6.37
N PHE A 258 16.96 21.49 7.39
CA PHE A 258 17.17 22.64 8.28
C PHE A 258 17.93 22.29 9.57
N SER A 259 18.27 21.01 9.81
CA SER A 259 19.03 20.59 10.98
C SER A 259 20.55 20.63 10.71
N LEU A 260 21.33 21.22 11.62
CA LEU A 260 22.80 21.20 11.53
C LEU A 260 23.30 19.74 11.55
N SER A 261 24.02 19.36 10.49
CA SER A 261 24.24 17.99 9.98
C SER A 261 24.89 16.95 10.91
N THR A 262 25.15 17.26 12.18
CA THR A 262 25.77 16.31 13.13
C THR A 262 25.25 16.46 14.55
N SER A 263 24.26 17.32 14.79
CA SER A 263 23.69 17.43 16.13
C SER A 263 22.80 16.23 16.41
N THR A 264 22.80 15.76 17.66
CA THR A 264 21.87 14.72 18.16
C THR A 264 20.40 15.16 18.13
N TRP A 265 20.12 16.37 17.63
CA TRP A 265 18.80 16.96 17.45
C TRP A 265 18.35 16.91 15.98
N SER A 266 19.18 16.36 15.08
CA SER A 266 18.76 16.08 13.71
C SER A 266 17.71 14.96 13.72
N PRO A 267 16.61 15.08 12.94
CA PRO A 267 15.60 14.03 12.75
C PRO A 267 16.17 12.74 12.12
N LEU A 268 17.42 12.77 11.64
CA LEU A 268 18.07 11.61 11.05
C LEU A 268 18.93 10.85 12.07
N CYS A 269 19.39 11.50 13.14
CA CYS A 269 20.50 11.01 13.97
C CYS A 269 20.14 10.73 15.43
N SER A 270 18.89 10.90 15.86
CA SER A 270 18.47 10.51 17.20
C SER A 270 18.36 8.98 17.34
N SER A 271 18.22 8.53 18.59
CA SER A 271 18.07 7.13 18.96
C SER A 271 16.80 6.48 18.40
N PHE A 272 15.78 7.28 18.11
CA PHE A 272 14.49 6.89 17.51
C PHE A 272 14.14 8.00 16.52
N CYS A 273 14.83 8.03 15.38
CA CYS A 273 15.18 9.19 14.53
C CYS A 273 15.39 10.57 15.21
#